data_AF-T0DGC8-F1
#
_entry.id   AF-T0DGC8-F1
#
_cell.length_a   1.000
_cell.length_b   1.000
_cell.length_c   1.000
_cell.angle_alpha   90.00
_cell.angle_beta   90.00
_cell.angle_gamma   90.00
#
_symmetry.space_group_name_H-M   'P 1'
#
loop_
_entity.id
_entity.type
_entity.pdbx_description
1 polymer ?
#
loop_
_entity_poly.entity_id
_entity_poly.type
_entity_poly.pdbx_seq_one_letter_code
_entity_poly.pdbx_strand_id
1 'polypeptide(L)'
;MSISLIIKSGENKAKVLIKPKLSFGRSKSSVDISIDDSKISSKHLEITYKDKEIIVKDLGSTNGTYINNKKVISDQRLYIYETIRIGSCIICIDLNDLTELEYKYLTRPIDPNEDAHDNTQTTTALADQTGFLALNNLSLEKQKVKAEASKNQPIKRTKKKVTKKKRVHSEDKTVMTKILKFFK
;
A
#
# COMPACT_ATOMS: atom_id res chain seq x y z
N MET A 1 8.58 -18.93 2.30
CA MET A 1 7.24 -18.38 2.61
C MET A 1 7.47 -17.04 3.29
N SER A 2 7.06 -15.96 2.64
CA SER A 2 7.44 -14.60 3.02
C SER A 2 6.30 -13.66 2.67
N ILE A 3 5.34 -13.50 3.58
CA ILE A 3 4.28 -12.51 3.42
C ILE A 3 4.87 -11.13 3.62
N SER A 4 4.55 -10.18 2.75
CA SER A 4 4.94 -8.79 2.93
C SER A 4 3.73 -7.87 3.02
N LEU A 5 3.97 -6.71 3.61
CA LEU A 5 3.03 -5.62 3.75
C LEU A 5 3.47 -4.48 2.85
N ILE A 6 2.50 -3.86 2.19
CA ILE A 6 2.65 -2.58 1.50
C ILE A 6 2.19 -1.48 2.45
N ILE A 7 3.03 -0.48 2.63
CA ILE A 7 2.77 0.70 3.45
C ILE A 7 2.77 1.91 2.53
N LYS A 8 1.69 2.68 2.53
CA LYS A 8 1.59 3.94 1.80
C LYS A 8 1.33 5.10 2.75
N SER A 9 2.15 6.14 2.66
CA SER A 9 1.96 7.40 3.37
C SER A 9 2.19 8.55 2.39
N GLY A 10 1.11 9.25 2.01
CA GLY A 10 1.15 10.23 0.92
C GLY A 10 1.60 9.60 -0.40
N GLU A 11 2.67 10.17 -0.99
CA GLU A 11 3.31 9.66 -2.22
C GLU A 11 4.31 8.53 -1.96
N ASN A 12 4.72 8.35 -0.70
CA ASN A 12 5.70 7.32 -0.35
C ASN A 12 5.04 5.95 -0.26
N LYS A 13 5.70 4.95 -0.83
CA LYS A 13 5.32 3.54 -0.75
C LYS A 13 6.53 2.72 -0.29
N ALA A 14 6.33 1.85 0.69
CA ALA A 14 7.33 0.92 1.18
C ALA A 14 6.76 -0.50 1.19
N LYS A 15 7.65 -1.48 1.05
CA LYS A 15 7.33 -2.91 1.17
C LYS A 15 8.15 -3.48 2.31
N VAL A 16 7.49 -4.19 3.24
CA VAL A 16 8.10 -4.69 4.46
C VAL A 16 7.73 -6.15 4.65
N LEU A 17 8.70 -7.01 4.92
CA LEU A 17 8.45 -8.41 5.24
C LEU A 17 7.76 -8.52 6.61
N ILE A 18 6.69 -9.32 6.69
CA ILE A 18 6.03 -9.57 7.97
C ILE A 18 6.96 -10.38 8.88
N LYS A 19 7.02 -9.98 10.14
CA LYS A 19 7.71 -10.70 11.21
C LYS A 19 6.66 -11.29 12.15
N PRO A 20 7.01 -12.22 13.07
CA PRO A 20 6.06 -12.73 14.06
C PRO A 20 5.35 -11.62 14.83
N LYS A 21 6.03 -10.50 15.07
CA LYS A 21 5.51 -9.29 15.68
C LYS A 21 6.16 -8.08 15.01
N LEU A 22 5.35 -7.11 14.61
CA LEU A 22 5.80 -5.88 13.95
C LEU A 22 5.00 -4.70 14.49
N SER A 23 5.69 -3.76 15.12
CA SER A 23 5.09 -2.58 15.72
C SER A 23 5.18 -1.35 14.82
N PHE A 24 4.13 -0.54 14.83
CA PHE A 24 3.99 0.66 14.01
C PHE A 24 3.69 1.87 14.88
N GLY A 25 4.25 3.01 14.53
CA GLY A 25 4.03 4.26 15.26
C GLY A 25 4.88 5.40 14.71
N ARG A 26 4.86 6.53 15.39
CA ARG A 26 5.64 7.71 14.98
C ARG A 26 7.08 7.67 15.50
N SER A 27 7.30 7.13 16.70
CA SER A 27 8.59 7.23 17.40
C SER A 27 9.58 6.15 16.99
N LYS A 28 10.66 6.53 16.29
CA LYS A 28 11.72 5.61 15.82
C LYS A 28 12.38 4.75 16.91
N SER A 29 12.36 5.20 18.17
CA SER A 29 12.99 4.47 19.28
C SER A 29 12.11 3.38 19.88
N SER A 30 10.81 3.38 19.61
CA SER A 30 9.83 2.52 20.31
C SER A 30 9.08 1.55 19.40
N VAL A 31 9.29 1.61 18.08
CA VAL A 31 8.60 0.76 17.10
C VAL A 31 9.53 0.27 16.02
N ASP A 32 9.16 -0.84 15.38
CA ASP A 32 9.89 -1.42 14.24
C ASP A 32 9.73 -0.56 12.99
N ILE A 33 8.52 -0.05 12.75
CA ILE A 33 8.16 0.74 11.58
C ILE A 33 7.70 2.13 12.03
N SER A 34 8.58 3.12 11.86
CA SER A 34 8.29 4.50 12.15
C SER A 34 7.73 5.23 10.92
N ILE A 35 6.59 5.88 11.10
CA ILE A 35 5.91 6.69 10.09
C ILE A 35 5.77 8.11 10.63
N ASP A 36 6.35 9.07 9.90
CA ASP A 36 6.31 10.48 10.29
C ASP A 36 4.95 11.11 9.90
N ASP A 37 3.96 10.93 10.76
CA ASP A 37 2.66 11.58 10.66
C ASP A 37 2.21 12.02 12.07
N SER A 38 1.88 13.31 12.22
CA SER A 38 1.38 13.90 13.46
C SER A 38 0.15 13.17 14.03
N LYS A 39 -0.69 12.56 13.18
CA LYS A 39 -1.89 11.81 13.56
C LYS A 39 -1.59 10.38 14.03
N ILE A 40 -0.35 9.92 13.91
CA ILE A 40 0.07 8.61 14.38
C ILE A 40 0.72 8.77 15.77
N SER A 41 0.20 8.05 16.77
CA SER A 41 0.80 7.95 18.10
C SER A 41 2.21 7.35 18.07
N SER A 42 3.05 7.68 19.07
CA SER A 42 4.44 7.21 19.17
C SER A 42 4.56 5.69 19.05
N LYS A 43 3.65 4.96 19.70
CA LYS A 43 3.39 3.53 19.55
C LYS A 43 1.89 3.39 19.25
N HIS A 44 1.53 2.96 18.05
CA HIS A 44 0.16 3.10 17.54
C HIS A 44 -0.56 1.75 17.46
N LEU A 45 0.04 0.81 16.72
CA LEU A 45 -0.51 -0.53 16.56
C LEU A 45 0.60 -1.56 16.51
N GLU A 46 0.18 -2.82 16.60
CA GLU A 46 1.01 -3.98 16.40
C GLU A 46 0.32 -4.94 15.43
N ILE A 47 1.10 -5.51 14.53
CA ILE A 47 0.69 -6.60 13.66
C ILE A 47 1.45 -7.85 14.11
N THR A 48 0.72 -8.89 14.46
CA THR A 48 1.27 -10.19 14.82
C THR A 48 0.94 -11.20 13.73
N TYR A 49 1.94 -11.98 13.32
CA TYR A 49 1.74 -13.13 12.45
C TYR A 49 2.00 -14.41 13.24
N LYS A 50 0.92 -15.15 13.52
CA LYS A 50 0.96 -16.39 14.31
C LYS A 50 -0.13 -17.33 13.83
N ASP A 51 0.11 -18.64 13.87
CA ASP A 51 -0.89 -19.67 13.54
C ASP A 51 -1.52 -19.50 12.15
N LYS A 52 -0.76 -18.92 11.20
CA LYS A 52 -1.16 -18.57 9.83
C LYS A 52 -2.21 -17.45 9.74
N GLU A 53 -2.34 -16.66 10.80
CA GLU A 53 -3.24 -15.53 10.91
C GLU A 53 -2.45 -14.24 11.09
N ILE A 54 -2.96 -13.16 10.51
CA ILE A 54 -2.46 -11.80 10.73
C ILE A 54 -3.44 -11.11 11.66
N ILE A 55 -2.97 -10.73 12.85
CA ILE A 55 -3.76 -10.06 13.88
C ILE A 55 -3.27 -8.61 14.01
N VAL A 56 -4.20 -7.67 13.99
CA VAL A 56 -3.97 -6.24 14.17
C VAL A 56 -4.49 -5.84 15.54
N LYS A 57 -3.66 -5.17 16.31
CA LYS A 57 -3.98 -4.69 17.65
C LYS A 57 -3.64 -3.20 17.76
N ASP A 58 -4.64 -2.39 18.08
CA ASP A 58 -4.40 -1.00 18.48
C ASP A 58 -3.79 -0.94 19.89
N LEU A 59 -2.78 -0.09 20.09
CA LEU A 59 -2.02 0.01 21.34
C LEU A 59 -2.44 1.22 22.19
N GLY A 60 -3.71 1.63 22.10
CA GLY A 60 -4.23 2.81 22.78
C GLY A 60 -3.89 4.09 22.03
N SER A 61 -3.98 4.05 20.70
CA SER A 61 -3.66 5.20 19.87
C SER A 61 -4.71 6.31 20.01
N THR A 62 -4.27 7.56 19.82
CA THR A 62 -5.13 8.74 20.03
C THR A 62 -6.25 8.83 18.98
N ASN A 63 -5.93 8.53 17.72
CA ASN A 63 -6.88 8.63 16.60
C ASN A 63 -7.53 7.28 16.24
N GLY A 64 -7.05 6.18 16.83
CA GLY A 64 -7.50 4.83 16.54
C GLY A 64 -6.88 4.23 15.27
N THR A 65 -6.92 2.90 15.24
CA THR A 65 -6.67 2.06 14.07
C THR A 65 -8.00 1.68 13.41
N TYR A 66 -8.03 1.62 12.07
CA TYR A 66 -9.23 1.25 11.31
C TYR A 66 -8.92 0.14 10.31
N ILE A 67 -9.82 -0.83 10.15
CA ILE A 67 -9.78 -1.85 9.09
C ILE A 67 -11.04 -1.67 8.23
N ASN A 68 -10.87 -1.44 6.92
CA ASN A 68 -11.98 -1.15 5.99
C ASN A 68 -12.97 -0.12 6.56
N ASN A 69 -12.42 0.99 7.06
CA ASN A 69 -13.13 2.12 7.68
C ASN A 69 -13.86 1.82 9.01
N LYS A 70 -13.80 0.58 9.52
CA LYS A 70 -14.33 0.23 10.84
C LYS A 70 -13.22 0.36 11.88
N LYS A 71 -13.50 1.03 13.00
CA LYS A 71 -12.52 1.21 14.08
C LYS A 71 -12.24 -0.12 14.75
N VAL A 72 -10.96 -0.43 14.96
CA VAL A 72 -10.51 -1.62 15.69
C VAL A 72 -10.71 -1.36 17.18
N ILE A 73 -11.57 -2.15 17.82
CA ILE A 73 -11.90 -2.02 19.26
C ILE A 73 -11.13 -3.06 20.08
N SER A 74 -10.90 -4.23 19.50
CA SER A 74 -10.12 -5.34 20.06
C SER A 74 -9.21 -5.92 18.99
N ASP A 75 -8.33 -6.84 19.38
CA ASP A 75 -7.49 -7.61 18.45
C ASP A 75 -8.36 -8.16 17.30
N GLN A 76 -8.03 -7.79 16.07
CA GLN A 76 -8.83 -8.08 14.89
C GLN A 76 -7.97 -8.76 13.83
N ARG A 77 -8.49 -9.85 13.25
CA ARG A 77 -7.84 -10.52 12.12
C ARG A 77 -7.92 -9.67 10.87
N LEU A 78 -6.82 -9.61 10.13
CA LEU A 78 -6.71 -8.98 8.83
C LEU A 78 -6.76 -10.04 7.74
N TYR A 79 -7.65 -9.83 6.77
CA TYR A 79 -7.74 -10.65 5.57
C TYR A 79 -7.10 -9.94 4.37
N ILE A 80 -6.82 -10.71 3.31
CA ILE A 80 -6.43 -10.14 2.01
C ILE A 80 -7.51 -9.19 1.51
N TYR A 81 -7.09 -8.24 0.68
CA TYR A 81 -7.93 -7.14 0.17
C TYR A 81 -8.40 -6.13 1.23
N GLU A 82 -8.19 -6.39 2.52
CA GLU A 82 -8.48 -5.41 3.56
C GLU A 82 -7.34 -4.39 3.73
N THR A 83 -7.72 -3.20 4.18
CA THR A 83 -6.78 -2.10 4.42
C THR A 83 -6.83 -1.66 5.87
N ILE A 84 -5.65 -1.52 6.47
CA ILE A 84 -5.48 -0.87 7.77
C ILE A 84 -5.18 0.61 7.52
N ARG A 85 -5.87 1.49 8.24
CA ARG A 85 -5.60 2.94 8.22
C ARG A 85 -5.22 3.43 9.61
N ILE A 86 -4.10 4.16 9.67
CA ILE A 86 -3.64 4.92 10.85
C ILE A 86 -3.21 6.31 10.41
N GLY A 87 -3.80 7.35 11.00
CA GLY A 87 -3.59 8.72 10.49
C GLY A 87 -3.88 8.82 8.99
N SER A 88 -2.89 9.25 8.22
CA SER A 88 -2.91 9.34 6.75
C SER A 88 -2.24 8.15 6.04
N CYS A 89 -1.78 7.16 6.81
CA CYS A 89 -1.10 5.97 6.31
C CYS A 89 -2.09 4.82 6.07
N ILE A 90 -1.88 4.09 4.97
CA ILE A 90 -2.61 2.88 4.60
C ILE A 90 -1.62 1.71 4.56
N ILE A 91 -2.00 0.58 5.16
CA ILE A 91 -1.23 -0.65 5.19
C ILE A 91 -2.09 -1.79 4.63
N CYS A 92 -1.55 -2.60 3.74
CA CYS A 92 -2.22 -3.78 3.19
C CYS A 92 -1.24 -4.94 2.96
N ILE A 93 -1.76 -6.14 2.78
CA ILE A 93 -0.96 -7.33 2.42
C ILE A 93 -0.56 -7.22 0.94
N ASP A 94 0.70 -7.47 0.62
CA ASP A 94 1.15 -7.61 -0.77
C ASP A 94 0.72 -8.96 -1.31
N LEU A 95 -0.19 -8.95 -2.28
CA LEU A 95 -0.73 -10.18 -2.86
C LEU A 95 0.29 -10.90 -3.76
N ASN A 96 1.31 -10.19 -4.23
CA ASN A 96 2.30 -10.75 -5.16
C ASN A 96 3.27 -11.73 -4.49
N ASP A 97 3.40 -11.67 -3.16
CA ASP A 97 4.31 -12.52 -2.39
C ASP A 97 3.59 -13.71 -1.72
N LEU A 98 2.27 -13.85 -1.89
CA LEU A 98 1.51 -14.90 -1.25
C LEU A 98 1.63 -16.23 -2.02
N THR A 99 1.96 -17.29 -1.30
CA THR A 99 1.75 -18.67 -1.77
C THR A 99 0.26 -19.02 -1.78
N GLU A 100 -0.14 -20.06 -2.50
CA GLU A 100 -1.53 -20.54 -2.53
C GLU A 100 -2.08 -20.85 -1.13
N LEU A 101 -1.23 -21.45 -0.27
CA LEU A 101 -1.60 -21.74 1.12
C LEU A 101 -1.85 -20.45 1.91
N GLU A 102 -0.95 -19.47 1.83
CA GLU A 102 -1.12 -18.18 2.52
C GLU A 102 -2.35 -17.44 2.00
N TYR A 103 -2.57 -17.43 0.68
CA TYR A 103 -3.78 -16.88 0.07
C TYR A 103 -5.04 -17.52 0.66
N LYS A 104 -5.08 -18.86 0.76
CA LYS A 104 -6.20 -19.60 1.36
C LYS A 104 -6.44 -19.22 2.82
N TYR A 105 -5.39 -19.17 3.65
CA TYR A 105 -5.55 -18.87 5.08
C TYR A 105 -5.87 -17.39 5.37
N LEU A 106 -5.47 -16.49 4.47
CA LEU A 106 -5.70 -15.05 4.63
C LEU A 106 -6.94 -14.57 3.87
N THR A 107 -7.64 -15.44 3.14
CA THR A 107 -8.97 -15.14 2.56
C THR A 107 -10.02 -15.23 3.67
N ARG A 108 -10.95 -14.25 3.69
CA ARG A 108 -12.09 -14.30 4.60
C ARG A 108 -12.91 -15.56 4.30
N PRO A 109 -13.26 -16.39 5.30
CA PRO A 109 -14.18 -17.49 5.09
C PRO A 109 -15.47 -16.93 4.50
N ILE A 110 -15.92 -17.49 3.38
CA ILE A 110 -17.22 -17.17 2.82
C ILE A 110 -18.21 -17.96 3.67
N ASP A 111 -18.99 -17.27 4.49
CA ASP A 111 -20.08 -17.91 5.22
C ASP A 111 -21.19 -18.23 4.22
N PRO A 112 -21.53 -19.51 3.98
CA PRO A 112 -22.47 -19.90 2.92
C PRO A 112 -23.91 -19.39 3.16
N ASN A 113 -24.17 -18.74 4.29
CA ASN A 113 -25.45 -18.14 4.66
C ASN A 113 -25.44 -16.58 4.61
N GLU A 114 -24.32 -15.92 4.33
CA GLU A 114 -24.24 -14.45 4.28
C GLU A 114 -24.69 -13.85 2.93
N ASP A 115 -24.77 -14.63 1.84
CA ASP A 115 -25.02 -14.12 0.48
C ASP A 115 -26.47 -14.21 -0.01
N ALA A 116 -27.44 -14.57 0.84
CA ALA A 116 -28.85 -14.67 0.43
C ALA A 116 -29.65 -13.35 0.58
N HIS A 117 -29.14 -12.33 1.27
CA HIS A 117 -29.88 -11.09 1.55
C HIS A 117 -29.01 -9.83 1.40
N ASP A 118 -28.96 -9.31 0.17
CA ASP A 118 -29.02 -7.87 -0.21
C ASP A 118 -28.17 -7.57 -1.45
N ASN A 119 -28.74 -7.88 -2.62
CA ASN A 119 -28.25 -7.48 -3.93
C ASN A 119 -28.87 -6.14 -4.41
N THR A 120 -29.25 -5.24 -3.50
CA THR A 120 -30.00 -4.02 -3.84
C THR A 120 -29.33 -2.69 -3.46
N GLN A 121 -28.02 -2.66 -3.17
CA GLN A 121 -27.27 -1.40 -2.97
C GLN A 121 -25.87 -1.36 -3.64
N THR A 122 -25.68 -2.02 -4.79
CA THR A 122 -24.39 -2.03 -5.52
C THR A 122 -24.14 -0.78 -6.41
N THR A 123 -24.83 0.34 -6.24
CA THR A 123 -24.69 1.48 -7.17
C THR A 123 -23.99 2.74 -6.64
N THR A 124 -23.33 2.72 -5.46
CA THR A 124 -22.65 3.95 -4.96
C THR A 124 -21.17 3.80 -4.56
N ALA A 125 -20.59 2.60 -4.58
CA ALA A 125 -19.19 2.39 -4.16
C ALA A 125 -18.16 2.29 -5.31
N LEU A 126 -18.44 2.90 -6.47
CA LEU A 126 -17.56 2.88 -7.66
C LEU A 126 -16.35 3.83 -7.55
N ALA A 127 -16.24 4.65 -6.49
CA ALA A 127 -15.14 5.61 -6.33
C ALA A 127 -13.91 5.01 -5.62
N ASP A 128 -14.10 4.15 -4.63
CA ASP A 128 -13.00 3.67 -3.75
C ASP A 128 -12.23 2.47 -4.32
N GLN A 129 -12.81 1.76 -5.29
CA GLN A 129 -12.17 0.62 -5.96
C GLN A 129 -10.95 1.05 -6.81
N THR A 130 -10.91 2.31 -7.26
CA THR A 130 -9.78 2.86 -8.03
C THR A 130 -8.49 2.94 -7.20
N GLY A 131 -8.60 3.22 -5.90
CA GLY A 131 -7.44 3.30 -5.00
C GLY A 131 -6.82 1.93 -4.70
N PHE A 132 -7.65 0.90 -4.53
CA PHE A 132 -7.21 -0.46 -4.20
C PHE A 132 -6.45 -1.13 -5.37
N LEU A 133 -7.05 -1.10 -6.56
CA LEU A 133 -6.40 -1.61 -7.78
C LEU A 133 -5.15 -0.79 -8.14
N ALA A 134 -5.14 0.53 -7.94
CA ALA A 134 -3.95 1.34 -8.19
C ALA A 134 -2.77 0.97 -7.28
N LEU A 135 -3.02 0.62 -6.02
CA LEU A 135 -1.93 0.26 -5.09
C LEU A 135 -1.30 -1.08 -5.43
N ASN A 136 -2.10 -2.03 -5.90
CA ASN A 136 -1.63 -3.37 -6.25
C ASN A 136 -1.12 -3.45 -7.71
N ASN A 137 -1.68 -2.67 -8.64
CA ASN A 137 -1.38 -2.75 -10.09
C ASN A 137 -0.34 -1.75 -10.61
N LEU A 138 0.24 -0.88 -9.78
CA LEU A 138 1.27 0.08 -10.23
C LEU A 138 2.59 -0.55 -10.72
N SER A 139 2.68 -1.89 -10.78
CA SER A 139 3.81 -2.64 -11.34
C SER A 139 3.61 -3.08 -12.79
N LEU A 140 2.41 -2.96 -13.38
CA LEU A 140 2.12 -3.51 -14.72
C LEU A 140 2.05 -2.49 -15.87
N GLU A 141 1.90 -1.19 -15.62
CA GLU A 141 1.82 -0.19 -16.70
C GLU A 141 3.18 0.29 -17.22
N LYS A 142 4.28 0.13 -16.47
CA LYS A 142 5.62 0.54 -16.94
C LYS A 142 6.32 -0.49 -17.84
N GLN A 143 5.74 -1.68 -18.03
CA GLN A 143 6.34 -2.72 -18.88
C GLN A 143 5.65 -2.95 -20.23
N LYS A 144 4.45 -2.40 -20.47
CA LYS A 144 3.75 -2.57 -21.77
C LYS A 144 4.06 -1.51 -22.83
N VAL A 145 4.64 -0.35 -22.48
CA VAL A 145 4.90 0.73 -23.47
C VAL A 145 6.22 0.54 -24.25
N LYS A 146 7.04 -0.48 -23.94
CA LYS A 146 8.32 -0.71 -24.65
C LYS A 146 8.27 -1.78 -25.75
N ALA A 147 7.17 -2.52 -25.89
CA ALA A 147 7.11 -3.71 -26.76
C ALA A 147 6.38 -3.51 -28.11
N GLU A 148 5.64 -2.41 -28.32
CA GLU A 148 4.82 -2.22 -29.53
C GLU A 148 5.35 -1.17 -30.52
N ALA A 149 6.53 -0.60 -30.29
CA ALA A 149 7.13 0.40 -31.18
C ALA A 149 8.01 -0.19 -32.32
N SER A 150 7.76 -1.43 -32.75
CA SER A 150 8.45 -2.05 -33.89
C SER A 150 7.45 -2.71 -34.84
N LYS A 151 6.82 -1.90 -35.68
CA LYS A 151 6.60 -2.14 -37.12
C LYS A 151 5.74 -1.03 -37.72
N ASN A 152 6.17 -0.57 -38.90
CA ASN A 152 5.49 0.30 -39.88
C ASN A 152 5.72 1.82 -39.76
N GLN A 153 6.81 2.26 -40.40
CA GLN A 153 6.88 3.49 -41.19
C GLN A 153 6.43 3.22 -42.64
N PRO A 154 6.26 4.21 -43.54
CA PRO A 154 6.12 5.68 -43.36
C PRO A 154 4.95 6.29 -44.21
N ILE A 155 4.63 7.58 -44.04
CA ILE A 155 4.37 8.58 -45.12
C ILE A 155 4.39 10.01 -44.52
N LYS A 156 4.74 10.98 -45.37
CA LYS A 156 5.49 12.23 -45.17
C LYS A 156 4.65 13.52 -44.95
N ARG A 157 5.36 14.57 -44.45
CA ARG A 157 5.18 16.05 -44.62
C ARG A 157 4.06 16.72 -43.79
N THR A 158 4.18 17.90 -43.16
CA THR A 158 4.96 19.14 -43.43
C THR A 158 5.12 20.04 -42.18
N LYS A 159 6.04 21.01 -42.27
CA LYS A 159 6.66 21.90 -41.27
C LYS A 159 5.73 22.99 -40.64
N LYS A 160 6.02 23.41 -39.39
CA LYS A 160 6.16 24.85 -39.04
C LYS A 160 6.89 25.10 -37.69
N LYS A 161 7.89 25.99 -37.76
CA LYS A 161 8.68 26.63 -36.68
C LYS A 161 7.82 27.61 -35.86
N VAL A 162 8.02 27.69 -34.54
CA VAL A 162 8.07 28.95 -33.74
C VAL A 162 9.02 28.78 -32.54
N THR A 163 9.72 29.85 -32.20
CA THR A 163 10.95 29.97 -31.39
C THR A 163 10.76 30.62 -30.00
N LYS A 164 11.76 30.37 -29.09
CA LYS A 164 12.18 31.13 -27.88
C LYS A 164 11.25 31.01 -26.64
N LYS A 165 11.73 30.90 -25.38
CA LYS A 165 12.80 31.69 -24.71
C LYS A 165 13.24 31.01 -23.38
N LYS A 166 14.53 31.21 -23.01
CA LYS A 166 15.21 30.83 -21.75
C LYS A 166 14.59 31.46 -20.49
N ARG A 167 14.73 30.79 -19.34
CA ARG A 167 15.25 31.37 -18.07
C ARG A 167 15.85 30.27 -17.17
N VAL A 168 16.86 30.68 -16.41
CA VAL A 168 17.82 29.92 -15.59
C VAL A 168 17.50 30.15 -14.10
N HIS A 169 18.17 29.39 -13.21
CA HIS A 169 18.20 29.36 -11.73
C HIS A 169 17.25 28.33 -11.11
N SER A 170 17.62 27.52 -10.10
CA SER A 170 18.86 27.35 -9.31
C SER A 170 18.69 26.07 -8.46
N GLU A 171 19.80 25.44 -8.08
CA GLU A 171 20.08 24.67 -6.83
C GLU A 171 18.94 23.81 -6.24
N ASP A 172 19.06 22.48 -6.12
CA ASP A 172 19.76 21.91 -4.97
C ASP A 172 20.40 20.53 -5.25
N LYS A 173 21.71 20.47 -5.01
CA LYS A 173 22.51 19.25 -4.98
C LYS A 173 22.48 18.63 -3.58
N THR A 174 21.41 17.95 -3.13
CA THR A 174 21.51 17.12 -1.90
C THR A 174 20.42 16.04 -1.74
N VAL A 175 20.24 15.11 -2.69
CA VAL A 175 19.36 13.93 -2.43
C VAL A 175 19.95 12.60 -2.92
N MET A 176 21.28 12.53 -3.10
CA MET A 176 21.93 11.31 -3.60
C MET A 176 23.05 10.78 -2.72
N THR A 177 22.80 10.63 -1.42
CA THR A 177 23.61 9.70 -0.61
C THR A 177 22.85 9.20 0.62
N LYS A 178 22.75 7.87 0.74
CA LYS A 178 22.36 7.05 1.93
C LYS A 178 21.00 6.33 1.91
N ILE A 179 20.68 5.64 0.80
CA ILE A 179 19.85 4.42 0.84
C ILE A 179 20.70 3.22 0.38
N LEU A 180 21.83 2.97 1.07
CA LEU A 180 22.72 1.84 0.74
C LEU A 180 23.61 1.42 1.93
N LYS A 181 23.03 1.33 3.14
CA LYS A 181 23.72 0.77 4.32
C LYS A 181 22.78 0.00 5.28
N PHE A 182 21.93 -0.87 4.74
CA PHE A 182 21.18 -1.83 5.58
C PHE A 182 21.33 -3.30 5.17
N PHE A 183 22.35 -3.62 4.36
CA PHE A 183 22.79 -5.00 4.16
C PHE A 183 24.31 -5.07 4.25
N LYS A 184 24.82 -5.23 5.48
CA LYS A 184 26.03 -5.98 5.83
C LYS A 184 25.84 -6.51 7.24
#